data_AF-K7FED8-F1
#
_entry.id   AF-K7FED8-F1
#
_cell.length_a   1.000
_cell.length_b   1.000
_cell.length_c   1.000
_cell.angle_alpha   90.00
_cell.angle_beta   90.00
_cell.angle_gamma   90.00
#
_symmetry.space_group_name_H-M   'P 1'
#
loop_
_entity.id
_entity.type
_entity.pdbx_description
1 polymer ?
#
loop_
_entity_poly.entity_id
_entity_poly.type
_entity_poly.pdbx_seq_one_letter_code
_entity_poly.pdbx_strand_id
1 'polypeptide(L)'
;KKLPCEFPPSLSQSDEQLWREVDWCVEQLELGLRTHKSTPKQAEEAYRAIKTLRSDKAVLAKKRQVMRAMFGDYRKKMEEERQKQLKLMQEAAKSAEVTEVRENARRRSSHIFRRRSEASRKSPSAAGSEFRFNFF
;
A
#
# COMPACT_ATOMS: atom_id res chain seq x y z
N LYS A 1 -22.23 20.31 -38.05
CA LYS A 1 -21.84 19.83 -36.71
C LYS A 1 -21.05 18.53 -36.84
N LYS A 2 -19.73 18.61 -36.99
CA LYS A 2 -18.80 17.51 -36.69
C LYS A 2 -17.57 18.16 -36.09
N LEU A 3 -17.39 17.97 -34.78
CA LEU A 3 -16.11 18.20 -34.12
C LEU A 3 -15.31 16.92 -34.33
N PRO A 4 -14.12 16.96 -34.95
CA PRO A 4 -13.19 15.86 -34.82
C PRO A 4 -12.72 15.84 -33.37
N CYS A 5 -12.90 14.71 -32.70
CA CYS A 5 -12.19 14.40 -31.48
C CYS A 5 -10.71 14.29 -31.85
N GLU A 6 -9.99 15.40 -31.74
CA GLU A 6 -8.54 15.42 -31.75
C GLU A 6 -8.09 14.60 -30.53
N PHE A 7 -7.72 13.34 -30.76
CA PHE A 7 -6.92 12.59 -29.81
C PHE A 7 -5.65 13.39 -29.57
N PRO A 8 -5.29 13.69 -28.31
CA PRO A 8 -4.08 14.46 -28.05
C PRO A 8 -2.88 13.71 -28.66
N PRO A 9 -1.90 14.45 -29.23
CA PRO A 9 -0.77 13.85 -29.91
C PRO A 9 -0.10 12.87 -28.96
N SER A 10 0.14 11.65 -29.44
CA SER A 10 0.90 10.62 -28.74
C SER A 10 2.16 11.26 -28.13
N LEU A 11 2.19 11.41 -26.80
CA LEU A 11 3.37 11.88 -26.09
C LEU A 11 4.53 10.96 -26.48
N SER A 12 5.70 11.53 -26.75
CA SER A 12 6.86 10.70 -27.06
C SER A 12 7.15 9.78 -25.85
N GLN A 13 7.66 8.57 -26.07
CA GLN A 13 7.99 7.63 -24.98
C GLN A 13 8.89 8.28 -23.90
N SER A 14 9.72 9.24 -24.31
CA SER A 14 10.57 10.04 -23.42
C SER A 14 9.78 11.00 -22.54
N ASP A 15 8.72 11.60 -23.08
CA ASP A 15 7.83 12.47 -22.32
C ASP A 15 7.02 11.65 -21.32
N GLU A 16 6.45 10.52 -21.73
CA GLU A 16 5.72 9.63 -20.81
C GLU A 16 6.58 9.17 -19.64
N GLN A 17 7.82 8.77 -19.91
CA GLN A 17 8.76 8.37 -18.86
C GLN A 17 9.05 9.53 -17.91
N LEU A 18 9.27 10.73 -18.43
CA LEU A 18 9.47 11.92 -17.60
C LEU A 18 8.23 12.25 -16.76
N TRP A 19 7.03 12.12 -17.32
CA TRP A 19 5.79 12.30 -16.58
C TRP A 19 5.71 11.34 -15.39
N ARG A 20 6.00 10.05 -15.60
CA ARG A 20 6.05 9.05 -14.51
C ARG A 20 7.11 9.38 -13.46
N GLU A 21 8.30 9.79 -13.89
CA GLU A 21 9.38 10.21 -12.98
C GLU A 21 8.97 11.42 -12.13
N VAL A 22 8.33 12.42 -12.75
CA VAL A 22 7.85 13.63 -12.08
C VAL A 22 6.74 13.30 -11.09
N ASP A 23 5.77 12.48 -11.50
CA ASP A 23 4.64 12.08 -10.67
C ASP A 23 5.11 11.31 -9.44
N TRP A 24 6.04 10.37 -9.62
CA TRP A 24 6.68 9.67 -8.51
C TRP A 24 7.38 10.63 -7.54
N CYS A 25 8.16 11.60 -8.07
CA CYS A 25 8.82 12.60 -7.20
C CYS A 25 7.81 13.45 -6.42
N VAL A 26 6.68 13.83 -7.01
CA VAL A 26 5.62 14.57 -6.33
C VAL A 26 5.01 13.73 -5.22
N GLU A 27 4.67 12.47 -5.50
CA GLU A 27 4.13 11.54 -4.51
C GLU A 27 5.09 11.37 -3.32
N GLN A 28 6.40 11.22 -3.58
CA GLN A 28 7.40 11.12 -2.51
C GLN A 28 7.50 12.38 -1.65
N LEU A 29 7.39 13.57 -2.24
CA LEU A 29 7.39 14.81 -1.48
C LEU A 29 6.13 14.90 -0.60
N GLU A 30 4.96 14.53 -1.12
CA GLU A 30 3.71 14.52 -0.37
C GLU A 30 3.70 13.47 0.75
N LEU A 31 4.20 12.26 0.49
CA LEU A 31 4.36 11.21 1.50
C LEU A 31 5.33 11.65 2.60
N GLY A 32 6.46 12.27 2.26
CA GLY A 32 7.43 12.81 3.21
C GLY A 32 6.84 13.91 4.11
N LEU A 33 5.97 14.76 3.56
CA LEU A 33 5.23 15.77 4.32
C LEU A 33 4.22 15.16 5.30
N ARG A 34 3.61 14.01 4.94
CA ARG A 34 2.58 13.34 5.76
C ARG A 34 3.16 12.41 6.82
N THR A 35 4.24 11.70 6.51
CA THR A 35 4.76 10.60 7.32
C THR A 35 5.94 10.98 8.19
N HIS A 36 6.73 11.97 7.79
CA HIS A 36 7.94 12.36 8.50
C HIS A 36 7.76 13.72 9.20
N LYS A 37 8.39 13.91 10.36
CA LYS A 37 8.56 15.23 10.99
C LYS A 37 9.58 16.03 10.17
N SER A 38 9.21 16.37 8.94
CA SER A 38 10.01 17.22 8.07
C SER A 38 10.20 18.56 8.76
N THR A 39 11.43 19.05 8.79
CA THR A 39 11.69 20.38 9.35
C THR A 39 10.88 21.42 8.55
N PRO A 40 10.45 22.54 9.16
CA PRO A 40 9.63 23.53 8.47
C PRO A 40 10.29 24.05 7.18
N LYS A 41 11.64 24.10 7.14
CA LYS A 41 12.41 24.43 5.94
C LYS A 41 12.27 23.39 4.83
N GLN A 42 12.42 22.10 5.17
CA GLN A 42 12.24 21.00 4.22
C GLN A 42 10.81 20.92 3.70
N ALA A 43 9.83 21.20 4.56
CA ALA A 43 8.43 21.23 4.16
C ALA A 43 8.18 22.35 3.12
N GLU A 44 8.69 23.54 3.38
CA GLU A 44 8.57 24.67 2.45
C GLU A 44 9.28 24.40 1.11
N GLU A 45 10.50 23.83 1.16
CA GLU A 45 11.24 23.41 -0.03
C GLU A 45 10.47 22.35 -0.83
N ALA A 46 9.86 21.36 -0.17
CA ALA A 46 9.03 20.35 -0.81
C ALA A 46 7.82 20.97 -1.52
N TYR A 47 7.10 21.89 -0.88
CA TYR A 47 5.98 22.60 -1.52
C TYR A 47 6.42 23.42 -2.73
N ARG A 48 7.57 24.11 -2.65
CA ARG A 48 8.16 24.87 -3.77
C ARG A 48 8.54 23.94 -4.93
N ALA A 49 9.11 22.78 -4.63
CA ALA A 49 9.45 21.77 -5.62
C ALA A 49 8.19 21.21 -6.31
N ILE A 50 7.16 20.81 -5.56
CA ILE A 50 5.88 20.30 -6.10
C ILE A 50 5.26 21.34 -7.04
N LYS A 51 5.20 22.62 -6.63
CA LYS A 51 4.64 23.69 -7.47
C LYS A 51 5.41 23.85 -8.79
N THR A 52 6.72 23.65 -8.76
CA THR A 52 7.58 23.73 -9.95
C THR A 52 7.39 22.52 -10.86
N LEU A 53 7.24 21.32 -10.29
CA LEU A 53 7.05 20.07 -11.03
C LEU A 53 5.68 19.99 -11.71
N ARG A 54 4.62 20.48 -11.05
CA ARG A 54 3.25 20.58 -11.59
C ARG A 54 3.07 21.70 -12.62
N SER A 55 4.03 22.61 -12.75
CA SER A 55 3.96 23.67 -13.76
C SER A 55 4.28 23.09 -15.16
N ASP A 56 3.31 23.12 -16.06
CA ASP A 56 3.46 22.67 -17.45
C ASP A 56 4.42 23.53 -18.29
N LYS A 57 4.74 24.75 -17.83
CA LYS A 57 5.64 25.67 -18.52
C LYS A 57 7.11 25.52 -18.13
N ALA A 58 7.43 24.64 -17.18
CA ALA A 58 8.81 24.45 -16.76
C ALA A 58 9.59 23.67 -17.81
N VAL A 59 10.66 24.27 -18.35
CA VAL A 59 11.61 23.60 -19.26
C VAL A 59 12.08 22.29 -18.63
N LEU A 60 12.05 21.19 -19.39
CA LEU A 60 12.36 19.83 -18.92
C LEU A 60 13.65 19.72 -18.10
N ALA A 61 14.67 20.49 -18.46
CA ALA A 61 15.93 20.57 -17.72
C ALA A 61 15.73 21.02 -16.25
N LYS A 62 14.82 21.96 -16.01
CA LYS A 62 14.51 22.49 -14.69
C LYS A 62 13.75 21.47 -13.84
N LYS A 63 12.81 20.70 -14.43
CA LYS A 63 12.15 19.58 -13.74
C LYS A 63 13.18 18.56 -13.26
N ARG A 64 14.10 18.14 -14.14
CA ARG A 64 15.18 17.20 -13.78
C ARG A 64 16.12 17.77 -12.72
N GLN A 65 16.44 19.06 -12.79
CA GLN A 65 17.29 19.73 -11.79
C GLN A 65 16.63 19.72 -10.40
N VAL A 66 15.34 20.06 -10.31
CA VAL A 66 14.59 20.03 -9.05
C VAL A 66 14.53 18.62 -8.49
N MET A 67 14.23 17.61 -9.31
CA MET A 67 14.20 16.21 -8.87
C MET A 67 15.55 15.75 -8.34
N ARG A 68 16.66 16.08 -9.02
CA ARG A 68 18.02 15.77 -8.55
C ARG A 68 18.39 16.52 -7.27
N ALA A 69 18.02 17.79 -7.16
CA ALA A 69 18.29 18.57 -5.96
C ALA A 69 17.58 18.00 -4.73
N MET A 70 16.38 17.44 -4.90
CA MET A 70 15.58 16.92 -3.79
C MET A 70 15.90 15.47 -3.43
N PHE A 71 16.04 14.61 -4.44
CA PHE A 71 16.17 13.17 -4.21
C PHE A 71 17.52 12.59 -4.64
N GLY A 72 18.38 13.37 -5.30
CA GLY A 72 19.58 12.87 -5.96
C GLY A 72 19.20 11.97 -7.13
N ASP A 73 19.65 10.72 -7.08
CA ASP A 73 19.32 9.68 -8.06
C ASP A 73 17.95 9.05 -7.80
N TYR A 74 16.89 9.78 -8.17
CA TYR A 74 15.49 9.34 -8.05
C TYR A 74 15.20 8.02 -8.79
N ARG A 75 15.89 7.71 -9.90
CA ARG A 75 15.71 6.45 -10.63
C ARG A 75 16.07 5.24 -9.78
N LYS A 76 17.16 5.35 -9.00
CA LYS A 76 17.59 4.28 -8.10
C LYS A 76 16.56 4.10 -6.98
N LYS A 77 16.04 5.20 -6.42
CA LYS A 77 14.99 5.15 -5.40
C LYS A 77 13.68 4.52 -5.89
N MET A 78 13.26 4.80 -7.13
CA MET A 78 12.10 4.13 -7.74
C MET A 78 12.29 2.61 -7.78
N GLU A 79 13.47 2.15 -8.19
CA GLU A 79 13.76 0.71 -8.26
C GLU A 79 13.85 0.10 -6.86
N GLU A 80 14.50 0.76 -5.90
CA GLU A 80 14.57 0.32 -4.51
C GLU A 80 13.17 0.15 -3.89
N GLU A 81 12.26 1.11 -4.11
CA GLU A 81 10.88 1.02 -3.63
C GLU A 81 10.14 -0.13 -4.32
N ARG A 82 10.27 -0.29 -5.65
CA ARG A 82 9.69 -1.42 -6.38
C ARG A 82 10.16 -2.76 -5.83
N GLN A 83 11.46 -2.90 -5.56
CA GLN A 83 12.04 -4.11 -4.97
C GLN A 83 11.56 -4.35 -3.54
N LYS A 84 11.43 -3.30 -2.75
CA LYS A 84 10.88 -3.38 -1.39
C LYS A 84 9.43 -3.87 -1.40
N GLN A 85 8.59 -3.31 -2.27
CA GLN A 85 7.20 -3.75 -2.44
C GLN A 85 7.14 -5.22 -2.86
N LEU A 86 7.95 -5.63 -3.84
CA LEU A 86 8.03 -7.04 -4.26
C LEU A 86 8.45 -7.96 -3.11
N LYS A 87 9.43 -7.56 -2.31
CA LYS A 87 9.87 -8.33 -1.15
C LYS A 87 8.76 -8.47 -0.10
N LEU A 88 8.06 -7.38 0.21
CA LEU A 88 6.90 -7.40 1.12
C LEU A 88 5.79 -8.31 0.61
N MET A 89 5.50 -8.29 -0.70
CA MET A 89 4.52 -9.19 -1.31
C MET A 89 4.94 -10.65 -1.21
N GLN A 90 6.22 -10.96 -1.44
CA GLN A 90 6.76 -12.32 -1.27
C GLN A 90 6.69 -12.78 0.18
N GLU A 91 7.01 -11.92 1.13
CA GLU A 91 6.90 -12.21 2.57
C GLU A 91 5.45 -12.45 2.99
N ALA A 92 4.50 -11.64 2.50
CA ALA A 92 3.08 -11.82 2.73
C ALA A 92 2.53 -13.11 2.09
N ALA A 93 3.00 -13.46 0.90
CA ALA A 93 2.62 -14.71 0.25
C ALA A 93 3.11 -15.94 1.03
N LYS A 94 4.35 -15.89 1.52
CA LYS A 94 4.93 -16.97 2.37
C LYS A 94 4.20 -17.11 3.69
N SER A 95 3.78 -16.00 4.32
CA SER A 95 3.05 -16.06 5.59
C SER A 95 1.60 -16.53 5.43
N ALA A 96 1.00 -16.31 4.26
CA ALA A 96 -0.32 -16.80 3.89
C ALA A 96 -0.32 -18.24 3.32
N GLU A 97 0.86 -18.87 3.16
CA GLU A 97 0.99 -20.20 2.58
C GLU A 97 0.35 -21.25 3.51
N VAL A 98 -0.89 -21.66 3.18
CA VAL A 98 -1.61 -22.72 3.88
C VAL A 98 -1.02 -24.06 3.44
N THR A 99 -0.11 -24.58 4.25
CA THR A 99 0.40 -25.94 4.07
C THR A 99 -0.68 -26.96 4.45
N GLU A 100 -0.84 -27.98 3.61
CA GLU A 100 -1.77 -29.07 3.88
C GLU A 100 -1.35 -29.83 5.15
N VAL A 101 -2.13 -29.67 6.22
CA VAL A 101 -1.90 -30.41 7.45
C VAL A 101 -2.17 -31.88 7.19
N ARG A 102 -1.10 -32.68 7.23
CA ARG A 102 -1.13 -34.15 7.14
C ARG A 102 -2.18 -34.71 8.09
N GLU A 103 -2.97 -35.66 7.61
CA GLU A 103 -4.20 -36.13 8.29
C GLU A 103 -3.96 -36.61 9.74
N ASN A 104 -2.78 -37.20 9.99
CA ASN A 104 -2.35 -37.65 11.32
C ASN A 104 -2.08 -36.51 12.33
N ALA A 105 -1.68 -35.32 11.86
CA ALA A 105 -1.51 -34.13 12.70
C ALA A 105 -2.87 -33.52 13.09
N ARG A 106 -3.86 -33.55 12.19
CA ARG A 106 -5.24 -33.09 12.49
C ARG A 106 -5.89 -33.90 13.61
N ARG A 107 -5.68 -35.23 13.62
CA ARG A 107 -6.24 -36.12 14.65
C ARG A 107 -5.65 -35.89 16.04
N ARG A 108 -4.42 -35.34 16.13
CA ARG A 108 -3.75 -35.04 17.40
C ARG A 108 -4.04 -33.63 17.91
N SER A 109 -4.39 -32.69 17.03
CA SER A 109 -4.64 -31.29 17.39
C SER A 109 -6.10 -30.98 17.78
N SER A 110 -7.04 -31.92 17.59
CA SER A 110 -8.47 -31.72 17.83
C SER A 110 -8.90 -31.73 19.31
N HIS A 111 -7.96 -31.67 20.26
CA HIS A 111 -8.29 -31.62 21.68
C HIS A 111 -8.65 -30.19 22.09
N ILE A 112 -9.91 -29.81 21.87
CA ILE A 112 -10.45 -28.52 22.32
C ILE A 112 -10.74 -28.61 23.82
N PHE A 113 -9.86 -28.02 24.63
CA PHE A 113 -10.15 -27.78 26.04
C PHE A 113 -11.13 -26.62 26.17
N ARG A 114 -12.42 -26.92 26.22
CA ARG A 114 -13.43 -25.94 26.64
C ARG A 114 -13.33 -25.75 28.15
N ARG A 115 -12.67 -24.67 28.59
CA ARG A 115 -12.68 -24.27 30.01
C ARG A 115 -14.12 -23.93 30.41
N ARG A 116 -14.80 -24.84 31.10
CA ARG A 116 -16.09 -24.59 31.74
C ARG A 116 -15.81 -23.73 32.98
N SER A 117 -16.30 -22.49 33.00
CA SER A 117 -16.34 -21.68 34.22
C SER A 117 -17.32 -22.35 35.19
N GLU A 118 -16.83 -22.73 36.38
CA GLU A 118 -17.63 -23.30 37.46
C GLU A 118 -18.53 -22.22 38.07
N ALA A 119 -19.72 -22.03 37.49
CA ALA A 119 -20.81 -21.36 38.17
C ALA A 119 -21.67 -22.41 38.87
N SER A 120 -21.41 -22.53 40.18
CA SER A 120 -22.35 -22.80 41.28
C SER A 120 -23.58 -23.71 41.03
N ARG A 121 -23.52 -24.90 41.65
CA ARG A 121 -24.57 -25.66 42.36
C ARG A 121 -26.06 -25.30 42.13
N LYS A 122 -26.84 -26.36 41.85
CA LYS A 122 -28.13 -26.80 42.45
C LYS A 122 -29.35 -26.89 41.50
N SER A 123 -29.96 -28.08 41.55
CA SER A 123 -31.34 -28.53 41.23
C SER A 123 -31.83 -28.67 39.77
N PRO A 124 -32.67 -29.70 39.48
CA PRO A 124 -33.26 -29.94 38.16
C PRO A 124 -34.68 -29.35 38.07
N SER A 125 -34.95 -28.44 37.14
CA SER A 125 -36.31 -28.19 36.65
C SER A 125 -36.31 -27.32 35.40
N ALA A 126 -36.98 -27.84 34.37
CA ALA A 126 -37.75 -27.16 33.34
C ALA A 126 -37.16 -25.99 32.51
N ALA A 127 -37.45 -26.11 31.21
CA ALA A 127 -37.54 -25.07 30.19
C ALA A 127 -36.23 -24.53 29.57
N GLY A 128 -36.03 -24.92 28.31
CA GLY A 128 -35.79 -23.95 27.23
C GLY A 128 -34.36 -23.47 27.03
N SER A 129 -33.59 -24.23 26.25
CA SER A 129 -32.73 -23.64 25.19
C SER A 129 -32.20 -24.76 24.30
N GLU A 130 -32.93 -25.07 23.22
CA GLU A 130 -32.39 -25.84 22.09
C GLU A 130 -31.40 -24.93 21.36
N PHE A 131 -30.11 -25.17 21.51
CA PHE A 131 -29.09 -24.49 20.71
C PHE A 131 -29.16 -25.02 19.28
N ARG A 132 -29.84 -24.29 18.39
CA ARG A 132 -29.83 -24.53 16.94
C ARG A 132 -28.76 -23.69 16.26
N PHE A 133 -27.85 -24.34 15.55
CA PHE A 133 -27.07 -23.71 14.48
C PHE A 133 -27.82 -23.94 13.17
N ASN A 134 -28.38 -22.87 12.61
CA ASN A 134 -29.01 -22.88 11.29
C ASN A 134 -27.98 -22.34 10.28
N PHE A 135 -27.38 -23.24 9.51
CA PHE A 135 -26.81 -22.87 8.21
C PHE A 135 -27.88 -23.23 7.17
N PHE A 136 -28.25 -22.25 6.35
CA PHE A 136 -29.24 -22.41 5.28
C PHE A 136 -28.75 -23.41 4.24
#